data_AF-A0A0M4F2Z5-F1
#
_entry.id   AF-A0A0M4F2Z5-F1
#
_cell.length_a   1.000
_cell.length_b   1.000
_cell.length_c   1.000
_cell.angle_alpha   90.00
_cell.angle_beta   90.00
_cell.angle_gamma   90.00
#
_symmetry.space_group_name_H-M   'P 1'
#
loop_
_entity.id
_entity.type
_entity.pdbx_description
1 polymer ?
#
loop_
_entity_poly.entity_id
_entity_poly.type
_entity_poly.pdbx_seq_one_letter_code
_entity_poly.pdbx_strand_id
1 'polypeptide(L)'
;MLSQVLFNEESRTIPYIFKVNFQGKTEFTAKNDRAPERLFEFHQDMLIKDSSSITALLLRLFNNYELDVSLGDIVTAEHKQEQNDFLRAVMNTRVMKLTMDFLVKRGLVPVDNGTQLTLLQDLWFTPYSRGKGIVGSSSFEYVFMAEIRNQNVLGLHNWIYFAEQEHQGHADYKGWISRVDSGKLNKFALAMRSTFYDLRSPYNSFLVGSSPELEMSLFTVCFLVMPEKQPCEIRLGRAKLSIVLHTRMWMGKRVIDTAYIELL
;
A
#
# COMPACT_ATOMS: atom_id res chain seq x y z
N MET A 1 13.66 -6.69 -15.95
CA MET A 1 13.52 -6.40 -14.51
C MET A 1 12.18 -6.96 -14.04
N LEU A 2 12.11 -7.55 -12.84
CA LEU A 2 10.88 -8.20 -12.35
C LEU A 2 9.69 -7.25 -12.31
N SER A 3 9.84 -6.04 -11.78
CA SER A 3 8.75 -5.05 -11.67
C SER A 3 8.08 -4.74 -13.01
N GLN A 4 8.82 -4.70 -14.11
CA GLN A 4 8.24 -4.51 -15.44
C GLN A 4 7.41 -5.72 -15.89
N VAL A 5 7.84 -6.94 -15.54
CA VAL A 5 7.10 -8.18 -15.82
C VAL A 5 5.80 -8.19 -15.03
N LEU A 6 5.85 -7.89 -13.73
CA LEU A 6 4.68 -7.81 -12.87
C LEU A 6 3.69 -6.74 -13.34
N PHE A 7 4.19 -5.55 -13.68
CA PHE A 7 3.37 -4.44 -14.17
C PHE A 7 2.68 -4.78 -15.51
N ASN A 8 3.39 -5.47 -16.41
CA ASN A 8 2.80 -5.91 -17.67
C ASN A 8 1.70 -6.96 -17.43
N GLU A 9 1.85 -7.82 -16.42
CA GLU A 9 0.85 -8.81 -16.06
C GLU A 9 -0.40 -8.16 -15.48
N GLU A 10 -0.28 -7.31 -14.45
CA GLU A 10 -1.46 -6.66 -13.86
C GLU A 10 -2.16 -5.72 -14.85
N SER A 11 -1.43 -5.12 -15.78
CA SER A 11 -1.99 -4.19 -16.79
C SER A 11 -2.76 -4.90 -17.92
N ARG A 12 -2.86 -6.23 -17.93
CA ARG A 12 -3.70 -6.96 -18.91
C ARG A 12 -5.19 -6.78 -18.64
N THR A 13 -5.53 -6.53 -17.39
CA THR A 13 -6.89 -6.27 -16.93
C THR A 13 -6.89 -4.93 -16.20
N ILE A 14 -7.88 -4.08 -16.48
CA ILE A 14 -8.09 -2.84 -15.70
C ILE A 14 -9.31 -3.11 -14.81
N PRO A 15 -9.11 -3.55 -13.56
CA PRO A 15 -10.24 -3.88 -12.70
C PRO A 15 -10.94 -2.63 -12.14
N TYR A 16 -10.27 -1.48 -12.18
CA TYR A 16 -10.75 -0.26 -11.53
C TYR A 16 -11.42 0.69 -12.51
N ILE A 17 -12.63 1.11 -12.17
CA ILE A 17 -13.34 2.17 -12.88
C ILE A 17 -13.49 3.36 -11.94
N PHE A 18 -12.64 4.35 -12.15
CA PHE A 18 -12.58 5.58 -11.36
C PHE A 18 -12.20 6.76 -12.28
N LYS A 19 -12.52 7.97 -11.83
CA LYS A 19 -11.99 9.21 -12.41
C LYS A 19 -11.15 9.94 -11.38
N VAL A 20 -10.19 10.71 -11.88
CA VAL A 20 -9.28 11.49 -11.07
C VAL A 20 -9.47 12.96 -11.38
N ASN A 21 -9.90 13.72 -10.37
CA ASN A 21 -10.07 15.16 -10.42
C ASN A 21 -8.82 15.84 -9.82
N PHE A 22 -7.82 16.09 -10.66
CA PHE A 22 -6.52 16.64 -10.22
C PHE A 22 -6.60 18.07 -9.70
N GLN A 23 -7.60 18.85 -10.08
CA GLN A 23 -7.77 20.23 -9.62
C GLN A 23 -6.47 21.06 -9.73
N GLY A 24 -6.06 21.78 -8.68
CA GLY A 24 -4.91 22.66 -8.70
C GLY A 24 -3.58 22.00 -8.30
N LYS A 25 -2.50 22.45 -8.94
CA LYS A 25 -1.12 22.14 -8.52
C LYS A 25 -0.76 22.90 -7.24
N THR A 26 -0.02 22.27 -6.34
CA THR A 26 0.50 22.83 -5.08
C THR A 26 1.98 22.51 -4.90
N GLU A 27 2.58 23.12 -3.88
CA GLU A 27 3.94 22.84 -3.41
C GLU A 27 3.92 22.26 -2.00
N PHE A 28 5.00 21.59 -1.60
CA PHE A 28 5.13 20.91 -0.30
C PHE A 28 4.85 21.81 0.92
N THR A 29 5.38 23.04 0.88
CA THR A 29 5.32 24.00 2.00
C THR A 29 4.04 24.80 2.04
N ALA A 30 3.23 24.73 0.99
CA ALA A 30 2.00 25.48 0.88
C ALA A 30 1.02 25.13 2.01
N LYS A 31 0.10 26.06 2.30
CA LYS A 31 -0.95 25.92 3.33
C LYS A 31 -2.35 26.13 2.78
N ASN A 32 -2.45 26.64 1.56
CA ASN A 32 -3.72 26.83 0.90
C ASN A 32 -4.30 25.50 0.42
N ASP A 33 -5.61 25.54 0.22
CA ASP A 33 -6.36 24.54 -0.49
C ASP A 33 -6.38 24.87 -1.98
N ARG A 34 -5.87 23.95 -2.81
CA ARG A 34 -5.91 24.03 -4.28
C ARG A 34 -6.85 23.00 -4.88
N ALA A 35 -7.58 22.28 -4.04
CA ALA A 35 -8.43 21.17 -4.44
C ALA A 35 -9.66 21.04 -3.52
N PRO A 36 -10.65 21.93 -3.63
CA PRO A 36 -11.84 21.91 -2.77
C PRO A 36 -12.77 20.69 -3.01
N GLU A 37 -12.57 19.91 -4.07
CA GLU A 37 -13.33 18.70 -4.39
C GLU A 37 -12.50 17.43 -4.11
N ARG A 38 -13.14 16.27 -4.17
CA ARG A 38 -12.46 14.98 -4.00
C ARG A 38 -11.52 14.69 -5.17
N LEU A 39 -10.37 14.09 -4.89
CA LEU A 39 -9.44 13.59 -5.91
C LEU A 39 -10.04 12.42 -6.68
N PHE A 40 -10.67 11.48 -5.99
CA PHE A 40 -11.21 10.26 -6.60
C PHE A 40 -12.74 10.29 -6.65
N GLU A 41 -13.27 10.23 -7.88
CA GLU A 41 -14.65 9.81 -8.10
C GLU A 41 -14.64 8.28 -8.21
N PHE A 42 -14.88 7.64 -7.07
CA PHE A 42 -14.83 6.20 -6.93
C PHE A 42 -16.24 5.62 -6.96
N HIS A 43 -16.57 4.87 -8.02
CA HIS A 43 -17.83 4.16 -8.10
C HIS A 43 -17.74 2.88 -7.26
N GLN A 44 -17.98 2.99 -5.94
CA GLN A 44 -17.95 1.87 -4.99
C GLN A 44 -18.82 0.68 -5.45
N ASP A 45 -19.90 0.94 -6.19
CA ASP A 45 -20.79 -0.06 -6.80
C ASP A 45 -20.07 -1.07 -7.72
N MET A 46 -18.83 -0.79 -8.15
CA MET A 46 -18.05 -1.69 -9.00
C MET A 46 -17.00 -2.52 -8.25
N LEU A 47 -16.72 -2.20 -6.98
CA LEU A 47 -15.72 -2.92 -6.16
C LEU A 47 -16.33 -4.11 -5.41
N ILE A 48 -17.62 -4.05 -5.13
CA ILE A 48 -18.35 -5.03 -4.30
C ILE A 48 -19.19 -5.99 -5.16
N LYS A 49 -19.22 -5.81 -6.49
CA LYS A 49 -19.93 -6.75 -7.39
C LYS A 49 -19.47 -8.20 -7.20
N ASP A 50 -18.20 -8.39 -6.85
CA ASP A 50 -17.67 -9.66 -6.41
C ASP A 50 -17.03 -9.48 -5.03
N SER A 51 -17.73 -9.97 -4.00
CA SER A 51 -17.26 -9.97 -2.61
C SER A 51 -15.96 -10.78 -2.43
N SER A 52 -15.61 -11.65 -3.37
CA SER A 52 -14.38 -12.44 -3.35
C SER A 52 -13.21 -11.79 -4.09
N SER A 53 -13.42 -10.61 -4.68
CA SER A 53 -12.34 -9.85 -5.31
C SER A 53 -11.28 -9.41 -4.29
N ILE A 54 -10.03 -9.32 -4.72
CA ILE A 54 -8.90 -8.90 -3.86
C ILE A 54 -9.14 -7.51 -3.28
N THR A 55 -9.75 -6.60 -4.05
CA THR A 55 -10.09 -5.26 -3.56
C THR A 55 -11.18 -5.31 -2.50
N ALA A 56 -12.23 -6.12 -2.66
CA ALA A 56 -13.24 -6.29 -1.62
C ALA A 56 -12.64 -6.89 -0.34
N LEU A 57 -11.75 -7.88 -0.46
CA LEU A 57 -11.03 -8.47 0.68
C LEU A 57 -10.10 -7.45 1.35
N LEU A 58 -9.42 -6.58 0.58
CA LEU A 58 -8.61 -5.50 1.13
C LEU A 58 -9.47 -4.50 1.91
N LEU A 59 -10.62 -4.09 1.37
CA LEU A 59 -11.51 -3.13 2.03
C LEU A 59 -12.04 -3.66 3.37
N ARG A 60 -12.26 -4.98 3.50
CA ARG A 60 -12.59 -5.58 4.81
C ARG A 60 -11.46 -5.42 5.81
N LEU A 61 -10.20 -5.58 5.40
CA LEU A 61 -9.08 -5.40 6.31
C LEU A 61 -9.03 -3.99 6.91
N PHE A 62 -9.46 -2.95 6.19
CA PHE A 62 -9.36 -1.56 6.63
C PHE A 62 -10.17 -1.23 7.88
N ASN A 63 -11.17 -2.03 8.27
CA ASN A 63 -12.02 -1.75 9.43
C ASN A 63 -11.56 -2.44 10.73
N ASN A 64 -10.50 -3.26 10.68
CA ASN A 64 -10.09 -4.10 11.82
C ASN A 64 -8.98 -3.51 12.69
N TYR A 65 -8.37 -2.41 12.26
CA TYR A 65 -7.14 -1.89 12.87
C TYR A 65 -7.38 -0.56 13.55
N GLU A 66 -6.70 -0.37 14.67
CA GLU A 66 -6.74 0.88 15.43
C GLU A 66 -5.88 1.94 14.76
N LEU A 67 -6.45 3.12 14.54
CA LEU A 67 -5.70 4.21 13.91
C LEU A 67 -4.65 4.82 14.85
N ASP A 68 -4.90 4.83 16.15
CA ASP A 68 -3.97 5.35 17.15
C ASP A 68 -3.00 4.25 17.60
N VAL A 69 -1.70 4.43 17.29
CA VAL A 69 -0.63 3.46 17.64
C VAL A 69 -0.43 3.26 19.15
N SER A 70 -1.08 4.08 19.98
CA SER A 70 -1.08 3.93 21.43
C SER A 70 -2.19 3.01 21.94
N LEU A 71 -3.05 2.52 21.05
CA LEU A 71 -4.01 1.47 21.31
C LEU A 71 -3.49 0.15 20.72
N GLY A 72 -3.83 -0.96 21.36
CA GLY A 72 -3.52 -2.29 20.83
C GLY A 72 -4.70 -2.83 20.04
N ASP A 73 -4.45 -3.44 18.89
CA ASP A 73 -5.50 -4.07 18.10
C ASP A 73 -6.17 -5.22 18.85
N ILE A 74 -7.48 -5.35 18.65
CA ILE A 74 -8.25 -6.51 19.12
C ILE A 74 -8.26 -7.57 18.01
N VAL A 75 -7.31 -8.50 18.08
CA VAL A 75 -7.21 -9.57 17.08
C VAL A 75 -8.29 -10.64 17.31
N THR A 76 -9.37 -10.56 16.55
CA THR A 76 -10.46 -11.55 16.56
C THR A 76 -10.16 -12.75 15.64
N ALA A 77 -10.97 -13.82 15.74
CA ALA A 77 -10.89 -14.93 14.80
C ALA A 77 -11.27 -14.52 13.37
N GLU A 78 -12.23 -13.60 13.24
CA GLU A 78 -12.66 -13.02 11.97
C GLU A 78 -11.54 -12.20 11.34
N HIS A 79 -10.86 -11.33 12.10
CA HIS A 79 -9.71 -10.57 11.62
C HIS A 79 -8.61 -11.46 11.04
N LYS A 80 -8.27 -12.56 11.73
CA LYS A 80 -7.31 -13.55 11.23
C LYS A 80 -7.81 -14.24 9.95
N GLN A 81 -9.10 -14.52 9.86
CA GLN A 81 -9.69 -15.14 8.68
C GLN A 81 -9.63 -14.20 7.48
N GLU A 82 -9.93 -12.92 7.66
CA GLU A 82 -9.85 -11.92 6.58
C GLU A 82 -8.43 -11.72 6.07
N GLN A 83 -7.42 -11.71 6.97
CA GLN A 83 -6.01 -11.70 6.57
C GLN A 83 -5.66 -12.93 5.71
N ASN A 84 -6.12 -14.12 6.13
CA ASN A 84 -5.89 -15.35 5.40
C ASN A 84 -6.57 -15.34 4.02
N ASP A 85 -7.82 -14.88 3.95
CA ASP A 85 -8.59 -14.83 2.69
C ASP A 85 -7.93 -13.86 1.71
N PHE A 86 -7.54 -12.68 2.18
CA PHE A 86 -6.81 -11.70 1.38
C PHE A 86 -5.49 -12.29 0.85
N LEU A 87 -4.65 -12.89 1.71
CA LEU A 87 -3.38 -13.47 1.27
C LEU A 87 -3.56 -14.64 0.31
N ARG A 88 -4.56 -15.50 0.52
CA ARG A 88 -4.86 -16.60 -0.41
C ARG A 88 -5.29 -16.07 -1.78
N ALA A 89 -6.12 -15.02 -1.81
CA ALA A 89 -6.53 -14.38 -3.05
C ALA A 89 -5.33 -13.75 -3.78
N VAL A 90 -4.46 -13.03 -3.05
CA VAL A 90 -3.20 -12.46 -3.58
C VAL A 90 -2.28 -13.56 -4.13
N MET A 91 -2.05 -14.64 -3.37
CA MET A 91 -1.22 -15.78 -3.78
C MET A 91 -1.74 -16.49 -5.03
N ASN A 92 -3.05 -16.47 -5.27
CA ASN A 92 -3.65 -17.08 -6.45
C ASN A 92 -3.43 -16.27 -7.73
N THR A 93 -3.03 -14.99 -7.64
CA THR A 93 -2.78 -14.13 -8.80
C THR A 93 -1.52 -14.55 -9.57
N ARG A 94 -1.50 -14.26 -10.87
CA ARG A 94 -0.31 -14.47 -11.70
C ARG A 94 0.86 -13.59 -11.25
N VAL A 95 0.57 -12.36 -10.78
CA VAL A 95 1.54 -11.41 -10.24
C VAL A 95 2.29 -12.03 -9.07
N MET A 96 1.58 -12.50 -8.03
CA MET A 96 2.25 -13.09 -6.86
C MET A 96 2.95 -14.41 -7.19
N LYS A 97 2.40 -15.23 -8.10
CA LYS A 97 3.09 -16.45 -8.57
C LYS A 97 4.42 -16.14 -9.25
N LEU A 98 4.47 -15.12 -10.11
CA LEU A 98 5.72 -14.64 -10.73
C LEU A 98 6.73 -14.12 -9.69
N THR A 99 6.22 -13.44 -8.66
CA THR A 99 7.03 -12.97 -7.52
C THR A 99 7.65 -14.13 -6.76
N MET A 100 6.86 -15.14 -6.39
CA MET A 100 7.36 -16.32 -5.67
C MET A 100 8.34 -17.13 -6.52
N ASP A 101 8.04 -17.33 -7.82
CA ASP A 101 8.97 -17.99 -8.75
C ASP A 101 10.34 -17.27 -8.79
N PHE A 102 10.34 -15.93 -8.79
CA PHE A 102 11.56 -15.14 -8.78
C PHE A 102 12.34 -15.30 -7.47
N LEU A 103 11.65 -15.28 -6.32
CA LEU A 103 12.27 -15.43 -5.01
C LEU A 103 12.83 -16.85 -4.80
N VAL A 104 12.12 -17.87 -5.28
CA VAL A 104 12.57 -19.27 -5.29
C VAL A 104 13.84 -19.43 -6.12
N LYS A 105 13.88 -18.86 -7.33
CA LYS A 105 15.08 -18.88 -8.20
C LYS A 105 16.30 -18.19 -7.57
N ARG A 106 16.08 -17.26 -6.64
CA ARG A 106 17.13 -16.59 -5.88
C ARG A 106 17.51 -17.32 -4.59
N GLY A 107 16.85 -18.43 -4.26
CA GLY A 107 17.07 -19.18 -3.03
C GLY A 107 16.61 -18.44 -1.77
N LEU A 108 15.76 -17.43 -1.90
CA LEU A 108 15.28 -16.62 -0.77
C LEU A 108 14.01 -17.18 -0.14
N VAL A 109 13.25 -17.97 -0.88
CA VAL A 109 11.97 -18.55 -0.45
C VAL A 109 11.85 -19.98 -0.96
N PRO A 110 11.34 -20.94 -0.16
CA PRO A 110 11.06 -22.30 -0.63
C PRO A 110 9.93 -22.36 -1.67
N VAL A 111 9.91 -23.41 -2.48
CA VAL A 111 8.86 -23.62 -3.51
C VAL A 111 7.49 -23.97 -2.91
N ASP A 112 7.46 -24.39 -1.64
CA ASP A 112 6.24 -24.81 -0.96
C ASP A 112 5.24 -23.65 -0.75
N ASN A 113 4.02 -23.81 -1.28
CA ASN A 113 2.97 -22.78 -1.21
C ASN A 113 2.55 -22.46 0.24
N GLY A 114 2.55 -23.47 1.13
CA GLY A 114 2.22 -23.26 2.54
C GLY A 114 3.24 -22.34 3.21
N THR A 115 4.52 -22.59 2.97
CA THR A 115 5.63 -21.80 3.46
C THR A 115 5.63 -20.38 2.89
N GLN A 116 5.29 -20.23 1.60
CA GLN A 116 5.14 -18.90 0.98
C GLN A 116 3.98 -18.11 1.58
N LEU A 117 2.86 -18.76 1.90
CA LEU A 117 1.73 -18.13 2.59
C LEU A 117 2.14 -17.68 3.99
N THR A 118 2.79 -18.56 4.76
CA THR A 118 3.32 -18.24 6.10
C THR A 118 4.31 -17.09 6.05
N LEU A 119 5.18 -17.04 5.03
CA LEU A 119 6.11 -15.93 4.83
C LEU A 119 5.37 -14.60 4.67
N LEU A 120 4.35 -14.54 3.81
CA LEU A 120 3.58 -13.31 3.63
C LEU A 120 2.81 -12.94 4.89
N GLN A 121 2.26 -13.93 5.61
CA GLN A 121 1.57 -13.71 6.87
C GLN A 121 2.51 -13.11 7.92
N ASP A 122 3.69 -13.72 8.11
CA ASP A 122 4.72 -13.23 9.01
C ASP A 122 5.20 -11.83 8.62
N LEU A 123 5.42 -11.57 7.33
CA LEU A 123 5.95 -10.29 6.83
C LEU A 123 4.95 -9.14 7.02
N TRP A 124 3.69 -9.38 6.66
CA TRP A 124 2.68 -8.31 6.54
C TRP A 124 1.86 -8.13 7.80
N PHE A 125 1.55 -9.21 8.53
CA PHE A 125 0.57 -9.21 9.61
C PHE A 125 1.14 -9.55 10.99
N THR A 126 2.45 -9.80 11.13
CA THR A 126 3.05 -9.92 12.47
C THR A 126 2.94 -8.58 13.20
N PRO A 127 2.25 -8.51 14.35
CA PRO A 127 2.14 -7.28 15.09
C PRO A 127 3.45 -6.98 15.83
N TYR A 128 3.80 -5.70 15.89
CA TYR A 128 4.97 -5.18 16.58
C TYR A 128 4.67 -3.85 17.27
N SER A 129 5.53 -3.45 18.20
CA SER A 129 5.35 -2.18 18.92
C SER A 129 6.04 -1.01 18.24
N ARG A 130 5.31 0.07 17.93
CA ARG A 130 5.86 1.35 17.43
C ARG A 130 6.19 2.38 18.52
N GLY A 131 5.96 2.02 19.77
CA GLY A 131 6.30 2.85 20.93
C GLY A 131 5.71 2.31 22.21
N LYS A 132 6.37 2.62 23.34
CA LYS A 132 5.88 2.33 24.70
C LYS A 132 5.56 0.85 25.00
N GLY A 133 6.03 -0.09 24.18
CA GLY A 133 5.79 -1.53 24.37
C GLY A 133 4.40 -2.00 23.97
N ILE A 134 3.55 -1.11 23.44
CA ILE A 134 2.19 -1.44 22.97
C ILE A 134 2.31 -2.12 21.62
N VAL A 135 1.81 -3.35 21.50
CA VAL A 135 1.83 -4.15 20.29
C VAL A 135 0.47 -4.02 19.62
N GLY A 136 0.42 -3.29 18.50
CA GLY A 136 -0.81 -2.95 17.79
C GLY A 136 -0.52 -2.25 16.46
N SER A 137 0.59 -2.62 15.83
CA SER A 137 0.97 -2.13 14.51
C SER A 137 1.53 -3.28 13.70
N SER A 138 1.31 -3.27 12.40
CA SER A 138 1.88 -4.24 11.47
C SER A 138 2.43 -3.56 10.22
N SER A 139 3.19 -4.31 9.42
CA SER A 139 3.68 -3.81 8.13
C SER A 139 2.52 -3.46 7.20
N PHE A 140 1.43 -4.24 7.26
CA PHE A 140 0.23 -4.02 6.47
C PHE A 140 -0.42 -2.67 6.79
N GLU A 141 -0.67 -2.38 8.06
CA GLU A 141 -1.31 -1.12 8.49
C GLU A 141 -0.52 0.10 8.01
N TYR A 142 0.79 0.09 8.17
CA TYR A 142 1.59 1.25 7.75
C TYR A 142 1.61 1.43 6.22
N VAL A 143 1.78 0.34 5.47
CA VAL A 143 2.02 0.39 4.03
C VAL A 143 0.73 0.55 3.24
N PHE A 144 -0.33 -0.16 3.64
CA PHE A 144 -1.61 -0.19 2.93
C PHE A 144 -2.69 0.69 3.56
N MET A 145 -2.49 1.20 4.78
CA MET A 145 -3.41 2.10 5.46
C MET A 145 -2.68 3.37 5.93
N ALA A 146 -3.02 3.84 7.13
CA ALA A 146 -2.34 4.92 7.83
C ALA A 146 -2.41 4.64 9.34
N GLU A 147 -1.52 5.28 10.10
CA GLU A 147 -1.50 5.27 11.56
C GLU A 147 -1.34 6.72 12.06
N ILE A 148 -1.84 7.04 13.25
CA ILE A 148 -1.65 8.32 13.92
C ILE A 148 -0.78 8.13 15.14
N ARG A 149 0.31 8.92 15.22
CA ARG A 149 1.18 8.96 16.39
C ARG A 149 1.49 10.39 16.79
N ASN A 150 1.06 10.79 17.98
CA ASN A 150 1.29 12.15 18.51
C ASN A 150 0.86 13.23 17.51
N GLN A 151 -0.36 13.13 16.97
CA GLN A 151 -0.92 14.04 15.95
C GLN A 151 -0.18 14.06 14.60
N ASN A 152 0.73 13.10 14.36
CA ASN A 152 1.37 12.93 13.05
C ASN A 152 0.73 11.74 12.33
N VAL A 153 0.35 11.97 11.07
CA VAL A 153 -0.08 10.92 10.15
C VAL A 153 1.15 10.17 9.65
N LEU A 154 1.11 8.86 9.77
CA LEU A 154 2.10 7.91 9.29
C LEU A 154 1.45 7.05 8.19
N GLY A 155 2.20 6.71 7.14
CA GLY A 155 1.63 5.93 6.03
C GLY A 155 0.80 6.82 5.10
N LEU A 156 -0.42 6.37 4.76
CA LEU A 156 -1.32 6.99 3.78
C LEU A 156 -0.73 6.99 2.35
N HIS A 157 -0.07 5.89 1.99
CA HIS A 157 0.59 5.69 0.69
C HIS A 157 -0.11 4.68 -0.22
N ASN A 158 -1.34 4.30 0.09
CA ASN A 158 -2.15 3.43 -0.76
C ASN A 158 -3.35 4.19 -1.33
N TRP A 159 -3.50 4.16 -2.65
CA TRP A 159 -4.52 4.93 -3.34
C TRP A 159 -5.94 4.42 -3.08
N ILE A 160 -6.12 3.10 -2.86
CA ILE A 160 -7.43 2.50 -2.55
C ILE A 160 -7.86 2.94 -1.15
N TYR A 161 -6.95 2.85 -0.17
CA TYR A 161 -7.21 3.35 1.18
C TYR A 161 -7.50 4.84 1.18
N PHE A 162 -6.69 5.66 0.47
CA PHE A 162 -6.94 7.09 0.37
C PHE A 162 -8.32 7.39 -0.25
N ALA A 163 -8.69 6.72 -1.34
CA ALA A 163 -9.98 6.92 -1.99
C ALA A 163 -11.15 6.55 -1.07
N GLU A 164 -11.03 5.48 -0.28
CA GLU A 164 -12.05 5.09 0.69
C GLU A 164 -12.15 6.11 1.83
N GLN A 165 -11.02 6.57 2.37
CA GLN A 165 -11.01 7.57 3.44
C GLN A 165 -11.50 8.95 2.96
N GLU A 166 -11.23 9.33 1.72
CA GLU A 166 -11.76 10.54 1.10
C GLU A 166 -13.27 10.43 0.87
N HIS A 167 -13.75 9.25 0.48
CA HIS A 167 -15.18 8.97 0.36
C HIS A 167 -15.92 9.14 1.69
N GLN A 168 -15.33 8.63 2.78
CA GLN A 168 -15.86 8.74 4.14
C GLN A 168 -15.69 10.14 4.76
N GLY A 169 -14.93 11.03 4.11
CA GLY A 169 -14.67 12.39 4.61
C GLY A 169 -13.56 12.48 5.66
N HIS A 170 -12.79 11.40 5.86
CA HIS A 170 -11.63 11.39 6.75
C HIS A 170 -10.37 11.94 6.09
N ALA A 171 -10.24 11.77 4.77
CA ALA A 171 -9.15 12.36 3.99
C ALA A 171 -9.65 13.52 3.13
N ASP A 172 -8.81 14.54 2.98
CA ASP A 172 -9.16 15.75 2.24
C ASP A 172 -7.95 16.19 1.42
N TYR A 173 -8.07 16.01 0.10
CA TYR A 173 -7.04 16.31 -0.89
C TYR A 173 -6.83 17.82 -1.05
N LYS A 174 -5.58 18.28 -1.07
CA LYS A 174 -5.23 19.72 -1.11
C LYS A 174 -4.50 20.16 -2.39
N GLY A 175 -4.37 19.27 -3.37
CA GLY A 175 -3.70 19.54 -4.64
C GLY A 175 -2.50 18.62 -4.90
N TRP A 176 -2.13 18.50 -6.18
CA TRP A 176 -1.03 17.62 -6.62
C TRP A 176 0.30 18.36 -6.67
N ILE A 177 1.39 17.66 -6.42
CA ILE A 177 2.76 18.19 -6.46
C ILE A 177 3.44 17.75 -7.76
N SER A 178 3.52 16.43 -7.97
CA SER A 178 4.18 15.82 -9.13
C SER A 178 3.46 14.54 -9.54
N ARG A 179 3.64 14.15 -10.81
CA ARG A 179 3.03 12.95 -11.39
C ARG A 179 4.00 12.32 -12.38
N VAL A 180 4.11 10.99 -12.34
CA VAL A 180 4.92 10.21 -13.27
C VAL A 180 4.04 9.15 -13.94
N ASP A 181 3.82 9.30 -15.24
CA ASP A 181 2.97 8.39 -16.00
C ASP A 181 3.66 7.07 -16.34
N SER A 182 2.95 5.96 -16.11
CA SER A 182 3.42 4.63 -16.52
C SER A 182 3.29 4.39 -18.04
N GLY A 183 2.48 5.21 -18.73
CA GLY A 183 2.07 4.96 -20.12
C GLY A 183 0.91 3.98 -20.28
N LYS A 184 0.29 3.54 -19.17
CA LYS A 184 -0.99 2.82 -19.16
C LYS A 184 -2.09 3.75 -18.67
N LEU A 185 -3.31 3.58 -19.19
CA LEU A 185 -4.48 4.35 -18.77
C LEU A 185 -4.71 4.16 -17.27
N ASN A 186 -5.00 5.26 -16.57
CA ASN A 186 -5.29 5.28 -15.13
C ASN A 186 -4.22 4.60 -14.24
N LYS A 187 -2.97 4.54 -14.71
CA LYS A 187 -1.83 4.02 -13.94
C LYS A 187 -0.68 5.02 -13.94
N PHE A 188 -0.40 5.62 -12.79
CA PHE A 188 0.65 6.63 -12.64
C PHE A 188 1.04 6.76 -11.17
N ALA A 189 2.24 7.23 -10.89
CA ALA A 189 2.61 7.64 -9.54
C ALA A 189 2.19 9.11 -9.36
N LEU A 190 1.58 9.42 -8.21
CA LEU A 190 1.11 10.77 -7.87
C LEU A 190 1.67 11.17 -6.51
N ALA A 191 2.26 12.36 -6.42
CA ALA A 191 2.58 13.02 -5.17
C ALA A 191 1.59 14.15 -4.93
N MET A 192 1.14 14.30 -3.70
CA MET A 192 0.10 15.26 -3.35
C MET A 192 0.18 15.73 -1.89
N ARG A 193 -0.62 16.76 -1.59
CA ARG A 193 -0.92 17.17 -0.23
C ARG A 193 -2.33 16.73 0.15
N SER A 194 -2.51 16.39 1.42
CA SER A 194 -3.81 16.09 2.00
C SER A 194 -3.81 16.42 3.50
N THR A 195 -5.01 16.51 4.06
CA THR A 195 -5.26 16.33 5.48
C THR A 195 -5.91 14.96 5.72
N PHE A 196 -5.73 14.42 6.92
CA PHE A 196 -6.32 13.15 7.33
C PHE A 196 -6.75 13.26 8.79
N TYR A 197 -8.05 13.07 9.07
CA TYR A 197 -8.69 13.39 10.36
C TYR A 197 -8.31 14.79 10.87
N ASP A 198 -8.39 15.80 9.99
CA ASP A 198 -7.99 17.20 10.21
C ASP A 198 -6.50 17.42 10.59
N LEU A 199 -5.71 16.35 10.63
CA LEU A 199 -4.27 16.44 10.81
C LEU A 199 -3.60 16.70 9.47
N ARG A 200 -2.59 17.57 9.49
CA ARG A 200 -1.74 17.76 8.31
C ARG A 200 -0.94 16.49 8.07
N SER A 201 -1.21 15.82 6.95
CA SER A 201 -0.34 14.74 6.50
C SER A 201 0.95 15.34 5.92
N PRO A 202 2.11 14.67 6.08
CA PRO A 202 3.25 14.87 5.18
C PRO A 202 2.80 14.77 3.71
N TYR A 203 3.63 15.19 2.74
CA TYR A 203 3.26 14.88 1.37
C TYR A 203 3.20 13.37 1.20
N ASN A 204 2.13 12.89 0.57
CA ASN A 204 1.96 11.48 0.29
C ASN A 204 2.15 11.25 -1.20
N SER A 205 2.80 10.15 -1.50
CA SER A 205 2.92 9.64 -2.85
C SER A 205 2.48 8.19 -2.90
N PHE A 206 1.74 7.84 -3.95
CA PHE A 206 1.23 6.49 -4.16
C PHE A 206 1.11 6.15 -5.64
N LEU A 207 1.01 4.85 -5.92
CA LEU A 207 0.73 4.31 -7.24
C LEU A 207 -0.78 4.33 -7.47
N VAL A 208 -1.28 5.22 -8.33
CA VAL A 208 -2.70 5.24 -8.67
C VAL A 208 -3.00 4.10 -9.64
N GLY A 209 -4.07 3.34 -9.36
CA GLY A 209 -4.57 2.26 -10.21
C GLY A 209 -3.74 0.97 -10.18
N SER A 210 -2.73 0.86 -9.32
CA SER A 210 -2.06 -0.41 -9.02
C SER A 210 -2.98 -1.34 -8.23
N SER A 211 -2.78 -2.65 -8.38
CA SER A 211 -3.44 -3.62 -7.53
C SER A 211 -2.69 -3.91 -6.23
N PRO A 212 -3.40 -4.33 -5.15
CA PRO A 212 -2.78 -4.66 -3.88
C PRO A 212 -1.70 -5.75 -4.03
N GLU A 213 -1.94 -6.76 -4.86
CA GLU A 213 -0.98 -7.82 -5.13
C GLU A 213 0.28 -7.33 -5.87
N LEU A 214 0.19 -6.27 -6.69
CA LEU A 214 1.37 -5.66 -7.32
C LEU A 214 2.21 -4.94 -6.26
N GLU A 215 1.60 -4.03 -5.50
CA GLU A 215 2.31 -3.27 -4.46
C GLU A 215 2.94 -4.22 -3.44
N MET A 216 2.17 -5.20 -2.96
CA MET A 216 2.64 -6.22 -2.02
C MET A 216 3.82 -7.00 -2.61
N SER A 217 3.73 -7.43 -3.88
CA SER A 217 4.83 -8.12 -4.56
C SER A 217 6.10 -7.28 -4.66
N LEU A 218 5.97 -6.01 -5.06
CA LEU A 218 7.11 -5.10 -5.22
C LEU A 218 7.80 -4.88 -3.87
N PHE A 219 7.03 -4.55 -2.83
CA PHE A 219 7.57 -4.29 -1.50
C PHE A 219 8.17 -5.52 -0.85
N THR A 220 7.56 -6.70 -0.99
CA THR A 220 8.13 -7.97 -0.51
C THR A 220 9.46 -8.29 -1.20
N VAL A 221 9.54 -8.12 -2.53
CA VAL A 221 10.79 -8.35 -3.26
C VAL A 221 11.87 -7.36 -2.83
N CYS A 222 11.54 -6.07 -2.75
CA CYS A 222 12.49 -5.05 -2.29
C CYS A 222 13.01 -5.39 -0.89
N PHE A 223 12.13 -5.77 0.03
CA PHE A 223 12.53 -6.15 1.39
C PHE A 223 13.46 -7.36 1.41
N LEU A 224 13.12 -8.44 0.69
CA LEU A 224 13.89 -9.68 0.75
C LEU A 224 15.21 -9.61 -0.02
N VAL A 225 15.27 -8.81 -1.08
CA VAL A 225 16.44 -8.73 -1.96
C VAL A 225 17.41 -7.63 -1.55
N MET A 226 16.90 -6.47 -1.11
CA MET A 226 17.75 -5.29 -0.95
C MET A 226 18.43 -5.29 0.43
N PRO A 227 19.74 -5.01 0.47
CA PRO A 227 20.42 -4.63 1.71
C PRO A 227 19.76 -3.38 2.30
N GLU A 228 19.82 -3.23 3.62
CA GLU A 228 19.28 -2.05 4.29
C GLU A 228 19.87 -0.75 3.69
N LYS A 229 19.02 0.28 3.53
CA LYS A 229 19.38 1.65 3.08
C LYS A 229 19.77 1.81 1.60
N GLN A 230 19.48 0.85 0.73
CA GLN A 230 19.59 1.04 -0.72
C GLN A 230 18.21 1.31 -1.35
N PRO A 231 18.08 2.31 -2.25
CA PRO A 231 16.83 2.55 -2.96
C PRO A 231 16.49 1.34 -3.85
N CYS A 232 15.25 0.88 -3.76
CA CYS A 232 14.78 -0.22 -4.59
C CYS A 232 14.18 0.35 -5.88
N GLU A 233 15.02 0.48 -6.89
CA GLU A 233 14.64 1.03 -8.19
C GLU A 233 13.71 0.08 -8.94
N ILE A 234 12.56 0.61 -9.35
CA ILE A 234 11.55 -0.11 -10.12
C ILE A 234 11.20 0.61 -11.43
N ARG A 235 10.57 -0.14 -12.34
CA ARG A 235 10.08 0.39 -13.61
C ARG A 235 8.71 -0.18 -13.88
N LEU A 236 7.74 0.72 -13.96
CA LEU A 236 6.34 0.43 -14.24
C LEU A 236 6.00 1.07 -15.59
N GLY A 237 6.30 0.34 -16.66
CA GLY A 237 6.14 0.83 -18.03
C GLY A 237 7.18 1.92 -18.36
N ARG A 238 6.70 3.15 -18.55
CA ARG A 238 7.55 4.33 -18.77
C ARG A 238 8.01 4.99 -17.47
N ALA A 239 7.31 4.74 -16.36
CA ALA A 239 7.65 5.30 -15.06
C ALA A 239 8.90 4.60 -14.50
N LYS A 240 9.95 5.37 -14.22
CA LYS A 240 11.09 4.97 -13.40
C LYS A 240 10.87 5.55 -12.01
N LEU A 241 10.83 4.70 -11.00
CA LEU A 241 10.45 5.09 -9.64
C LEU A 241 11.37 4.40 -8.65
N SER A 242 11.52 4.99 -7.47
CA SER A 242 12.23 4.38 -6.35
C SER A 242 11.23 4.02 -5.25
N ILE A 243 11.37 2.81 -4.71
CA ILE A 243 10.72 2.42 -3.46
C ILE A 243 11.64 2.78 -2.31
N VAL A 244 11.15 3.63 -1.42
CA VAL A 244 11.74 3.87 -0.11
C VAL A 244 11.22 2.81 0.83
N LEU A 245 12.15 2.12 1.48
CA LEU A 245 11.88 1.06 2.44
C LEU A 245 12.66 1.33 3.72
N HIS A 246 11.96 1.40 4.85
CA HIS A 246 12.61 1.34 6.16
C HIS A 246 12.27 0.03 6.84
N THR A 247 13.26 -0.53 7.51
CA THR A 247 13.17 -1.77 8.25
C THR A 247 13.43 -1.53 9.72
N ARG A 248 12.93 -2.43 10.56
CA ARG A 248 13.28 -2.46 11.97
C ARG A 248 13.45 -3.88 12.47
N MET A 249 14.20 -4.03 13.55
CA MET A 249 14.28 -5.29 14.28
C MET A 249 13.18 -5.37 15.33
N TRP A 250 12.46 -6.47 15.33
CA TRP A 250 11.43 -6.80 16.30
C TRP A 250 11.55 -8.28 16.69
N MET A 251 11.73 -8.56 17.98
CA MET A 251 11.87 -9.93 18.52
C MET A 251 12.88 -10.80 17.72
N GLY A 252 14.02 -10.21 17.33
CA GLY A 252 15.06 -10.92 16.58
C GLY A 252 14.76 -11.14 15.08
N LYS A 253 13.60 -10.71 14.58
CA LYS A 253 13.26 -10.70 13.15
C LYS A 253 13.31 -9.28 12.58
N ARG A 254 13.69 -9.15 11.32
CA ARG A 254 13.57 -7.90 10.56
C ARG A 254 12.14 -7.79 10.03
N VAL A 255 11.51 -6.63 10.17
CA VAL A 255 10.16 -6.35 9.65
C VAL A 255 10.16 -5.06 8.81
N ILE A 256 9.15 -4.90 7.96
CA ILE A 256 8.93 -3.68 7.18
C ILE A 256 8.33 -2.63 8.12
N ASP A 257 9.04 -1.53 8.31
CA ASP A 257 8.56 -0.39 9.09
C ASP A 257 7.81 0.62 8.22
N THR A 258 8.26 0.83 6.98
CA THR A 258 7.50 1.54 5.95
C THR A 258 7.97 1.15 4.55
N ALA A 259 7.07 1.25 3.58
CA ALA A 259 7.34 1.10 2.16
C ALA A 259 6.45 2.08 1.37
N TYR A 260 7.03 2.92 0.52
CA TYR A 260 6.28 3.81 -0.36
C TYR A 260 7.09 4.22 -1.59
N ILE A 261 6.41 4.79 -2.58
CA ILE A 261 7.07 5.35 -3.77
C ILE A 261 7.54 6.76 -3.46
N GLU A 262 8.82 7.04 -3.66
CA GLU A 262 9.32 8.42 -3.59
C GLU A 262 9.18 9.11 -4.95
N LEU A 263 8.63 10.32 -4.93
CA LEU A 263 8.51 11.21 -6.07
C LEU A 263 9.09 12.56 -5.68
N LEU A 264 10.29 12.85 -6.20
CA LEU A 264 10.95 14.15 -6.09
C LEU A 264 10.53 15.06 -7.25
#